data_AF-A0A432I852-F1
#
_entry.id   AF-A0A432I852-F1
#
_cell.length_a   1.000
_cell.length_b   1.000
_cell.length_c   1.000
_cell.angle_alpha   90.00
_cell.angle_beta   90.00
_cell.angle_gamma   90.00
#
_symmetry.space_group_name_H-M   'P 1'
#
loop_
_entity.id
_entity.type
_entity.pdbx_description
1 polymer ?
#
loop_
_entity_poly.entity_id
_entity_poly.type
_entity_poly.pdbx_seq_one_letter_code
_entity_poly.pdbx_strand_id
1 'polypeptide(L)'
;MKNKFALIGRKLGHSYSPTIHEKVFQKLGVKGEYSLIELEPNELHQVVDKLKNEELKGINITIPYKTDIINNSVKVVNKVAQLLPINQDTKKEIAVAQKITDELTKKDGVARRYLFLLQNNMELRPGGGFLGQYVVATIKDGKVINFVFEDANLLDQRIKVKIPPPYPLRKKLSLKKWKFRDSNFSPDFPTNVKQAKRFYGYSGRNNKFDGVFAINATVLNDLLKITGPISLQGGRYVYNSDNAISKLEEQVEKPYLFNENLNTQNRKWIMHKLANALKDKLMNFENLPKLVEFAREELNDKNIQLNFSDESLQKSVEEVHWAGEVDKNWDGDYLMLVDANLGALKSDYFVKRSLNYNVDLTTEVPTAVVDYKYNHTAKHGDWRTSDYHSYIRLYSPKGSVLTKRVMVSYPITREEFNKTYFGVLLDALIGRETTAHFEYNLPVSVKDNYKLLIQKQSGVGNIPVHIHLKNDKGEFDYDDVLKNELIVEFGEK
;
A
#
# COMPACT_ATOMS: atom_id res chain seq x y z
N MET A 1 -15.78 34.21 -27.31
CA MET A 1 -16.95 33.66 -26.57
C MET A 1 -16.70 33.85 -25.07
N LYS A 2 -17.74 34.12 -24.27
CA LYS A 2 -17.58 34.23 -22.80
C LYS A 2 -17.49 32.82 -22.19
N ASN A 3 -16.58 32.62 -21.24
CA ASN A 3 -16.49 31.37 -20.49
C ASN A 3 -17.67 31.29 -19.51
N LYS A 4 -18.50 30.26 -19.61
CA LYS A 4 -19.70 30.12 -18.76
C LYS A 4 -19.41 29.21 -17.57
N PHE A 5 -19.81 29.65 -16.38
CA PHE A 5 -19.68 28.93 -15.12
C PHE A 5 -21.04 28.89 -14.41
N ALA A 6 -21.25 27.95 -13.49
CA ALA A 6 -22.51 27.86 -12.77
C ALA A 6 -22.41 27.34 -11.34
N LEU A 7 -23.35 27.71 -10.47
CA LEU A 7 -23.63 27.01 -9.22
C LEU A 7 -24.82 26.06 -9.41
N ILE A 8 -24.68 24.82 -8.97
CA ILE A 8 -25.72 23.79 -8.98
C ILE A 8 -26.22 23.55 -7.56
N GLY A 9 -27.54 23.52 -7.37
CA GLY A 9 -28.20 23.28 -6.09
C GLY A 9 -29.72 23.17 -6.26
N ARG A 10 -30.43 22.70 -5.23
CA ARG A 10 -31.89 22.50 -5.35
C ARG A 10 -32.68 23.81 -5.22
N LYS A 11 -32.18 24.70 -4.38
CA LYS A 11 -32.70 26.05 -4.16
C LYS A 11 -31.52 26.99 -4.03
N LEU A 12 -31.41 27.94 -4.93
CA LEU A 12 -30.25 28.82 -5.15
C LEU A 12 -30.61 30.31 -5.15
N GLY A 13 -31.89 30.68 -5.11
CA GLY A 13 -32.35 32.08 -5.20
C GLY A 13 -31.73 33.09 -4.21
N HIS A 14 -31.10 32.62 -3.13
CA HIS A 14 -30.39 33.46 -2.16
C HIS A 14 -28.85 33.40 -2.27
N SER A 15 -28.31 32.73 -3.29
CA SER A 15 -26.86 32.57 -3.43
C SER A 15 -26.21 33.86 -3.92
N TYR A 16 -25.24 34.36 -3.17
CA TYR A 16 -24.37 35.46 -3.58
C TYR A 16 -23.29 35.05 -4.60
N SER A 17 -23.21 33.77 -4.97
CA SER A 17 -22.15 33.26 -5.84
C SER A 17 -22.04 34.00 -7.19
N PRO A 18 -23.15 34.33 -7.90
CA PRO A 18 -23.06 35.09 -9.15
C PRO A 18 -22.40 36.46 -8.94
N THR A 19 -22.82 37.22 -7.93
CA THR A 19 -22.26 38.54 -7.60
C THR A 19 -20.78 38.46 -7.20
N ILE A 20 -20.40 37.42 -6.45
CA ILE A 20 -19.00 37.20 -6.06
C ILE A 20 -18.15 36.91 -7.30
N HIS A 21 -18.54 35.94 -8.12
CA HIS A 21 -17.77 35.54 -9.29
C HIS A 21 -17.73 36.62 -10.37
N GLU A 22 -18.80 37.42 -10.53
CA GLU A 22 -18.80 38.57 -11.41
C GLU A 22 -17.74 39.62 -10.99
N LYS A 23 -17.67 39.96 -9.69
CA LYS A 23 -16.63 40.87 -9.17
C LYS A 23 -15.23 40.30 -9.35
N VAL A 24 -15.05 38.98 -9.15
CA VAL A 24 -13.76 38.29 -9.36
C VAL A 24 -13.35 38.34 -10.83
N PHE A 25 -14.27 38.06 -11.76
CA PHE A 25 -13.99 38.10 -13.19
C PHE A 25 -13.63 39.52 -13.66
N GLN A 26 -14.33 40.53 -13.17
CA GLN A 26 -14.01 41.94 -13.45
C GLN A 26 -12.61 42.30 -12.94
N LYS A 27 -12.27 41.94 -11.69
CA LYS A 27 -10.98 42.25 -11.09
C LYS A 27 -9.80 41.56 -11.79
N LEU A 28 -10.03 40.36 -12.33
CA LEU A 28 -9.01 39.55 -13.00
C LEU A 28 -8.98 39.73 -14.54
N GLY A 29 -9.83 40.61 -15.10
CA GLY A 29 -9.92 40.79 -16.55
C GLY A 29 -10.43 39.56 -17.32
N VAL A 30 -11.11 38.63 -16.64
CA VAL A 30 -11.61 37.38 -17.23
C VAL A 30 -12.98 37.62 -17.88
N LYS A 31 -13.13 37.26 -19.16
CA LYS A 31 -14.44 37.30 -19.86
C LYS A 31 -15.30 36.08 -19.47
N GLY A 32 -15.83 36.10 -18.25
CA GLY A 32 -16.66 35.03 -17.68
C GLY A 32 -18.12 35.43 -17.45
N GLU A 33 -19.01 34.43 -17.40
CA GLU A 33 -20.40 34.55 -16.96
C GLU A 33 -20.67 33.49 -15.90
N TYR A 34 -21.39 33.83 -14.83
CA TYR A 34 -21.69 32.90 -13.75
C TYR A 34 -23.20 32.83 -13.50
N SER A 35 -23.82 31.66 -13.67
CA SER A 35 -25.27 31.46 -13.51
C SER A 35 -25.63 30.53 -12.34
N LEU A 36 -26.91 30.54 -11.97
CA LEU A 36 -27.49 29.59 -11.02
C LEU A 36 -28.29 28.57 -11.84
N ILE A 37 -28.07 27.28 -11.59
CA ILE A 37 -28.84 26.21 -12.21
C ILE A 37 -29.48 25.41 -11.09
N GLU A 38 -30.79 25.61 -10.91
CA GLU A 38 -31.63 24.80 -10.04
C GLU A 38 -32.07 23.55 -10.80
N LEU A 39 -31.88 22.39 -10.20
CA LEU A 39 -32.27 21.09 -10.76
C LEU A 39 -32.66 20.14 -9.63
N GLU A 40 -33.50 19.15 -9.94
CA GLU A 40 -33.79 18.00 -9.07
C GLU A 40 -32.72 16.89 -9.27
N PRO A 41 -32.55 15.94 -8.32
CA PRO A 41 -31.47 14.94 -8.37
C PRO A 41 -31.41 14.12 -9.67
N ASN A 42 -32.55 13.80 -10.27
CA ASN A 42 -32.65 13.04 -11.51
C ASN A 42 -32.23 13.84 -12.75
N GLU A 43 -32.06 15.16 -12.66
CA GLU A 43 -31.72 16.05 -13.78
C GLU A 43 -30.22 16.38 -13.85
N LEU A 44 -29.43 15.88 -12.88
CA LEU A 44 -27.98 16.12 -12.80
C LEU A 44 -27.21 15.75 -14.07
N HIS A 45 -27.67 14.74 -14.81
CA HIS A 45 -27.08 14.30 -16.07
C HIS A 45 -27.01 15.42 -17.11
N GLN A 46 -27.98 16.35 -17.11
CA GLN A 46 -28.04 17.44 -18.07
C GLN A 46 -26.89 18.44 -17.88
N VAL A 47 -26.46 18.69 -16.64
CA VAL A 47 -25.33 19.59 -16.37
C VAL A 47 -24.01 18.93 -16.74
N VAL A 48 -23.91 17.61 -16.57
CA VAL A 48 -22.77 16.83 -17.05
C VAL A 48 -22.66 16.92 -18.58
N ASP A 49 -23.78 16.87 -19.31
CA ASP A 49 -23.76 17.02 -20.77
C ASP A 49 -23.36 18.42 -21.22
N LYS A 50 -23.79 19.47 -20.51
CA LYS A 50 -23.31 20.85 -20.74
C LYS A 50 -21.81 21.02 -20.51
N LEU A 51 -21.23 20.31 -19.54
CA LEU A 51 -19.78 20.28 -19.35
C LEU A 51 -19.07 19.49 -20.47
N LYS A 52 -19.64 18.38 -20.93
CA LYS A 52 -19.07 17.58 -22.05
C LYS A 52 -19.02 18.35 -23.36
N ASN A 53 -20.06 19.14 -23.65
CA ASN A 53 -20.18 19.90 -24.89
C ASN A 53 -19.46 21.26 -24.81
N GLU A 54 -18.69 21.52 -23.75
CA GLU A 54 -18.04 22.79 -23.46
C GLU A 54 -18.97 24.01 -23.36
N GLU A 55 -20.27 23.77 -23.14
CA GLU A 55 -21.26 24.82 -22.89
C GLU A 55 -21.05 25.48 -21.52
N LEU A 56 -20.46 24.74 -20.57
CA LEU A 56 -19.95 25.23 -19.28
C LEU A 56 -18.47 24.88 -19.14
N LYS A 57 -17.68 25.81 -18.61
CA LYS A 57 -16.24 25.66 -18.34
C LYS A 57 -15.92 25.26 -16.90
N GLY A 58 -16.88 25.36 -15.98
CA GLY A 58 -16.72 24.92 -14.59
C GLY A 58 -17.99 25.14 -13.77
N ILE A 59 -18.10 24.43 -12.64
CA ILE A 59 -19.26 24.48 -11.76
C ILE A 59 -18.86 24.50 -10.28
N ASN A 60 -19.67 25.16 -9.45
CA ASN A 60 -19.72 24.92 -8.01
C ASN A 60 -20.97 24.08 -7.69
N ILE A 61 -20.94 23.34 -6.59
CA ILE A 61 -22.04 22.48 -6.14
C ILE A 61 -22.39 22.83 -4.69
N THR A 62 -23.68 22.97 -4.39
CA THR A 62 -24.19 23.17 -3.02
C THR A 62 -25.18 22.09 -2.62
N ILE A 63 -25.67 22.15 -1.38
CA ILE A 63 -26.61 21.20 -0.79
C ILE A 63 -27.87 21.06 -1.67
N PRO A 64 -28.42 19.85 -1.86
CA PRO A 64 -27.98 18.55 -1.29
C PRO A 64 -26.98 17.78 -2.17
N TYR A 65 -26.55 18.33 -3.32
CA TYR A 65 -25.92 17.55 -4.38
C TYR A 65 -24.42 17.29 -4.23
N LYS A 66 -23.78 17.85 -3.18
CA LYS A 66 -22.38 17.54 -2.87
C LYS A 66 -22.15 16.05 -2.65
N THR A 67 -23.10 15.35 -2.02
CA THR A 67 -23.01 13.90 -1.80
C THR A 67 -23.47 13.11 -3.03
N ASP A 68 -24.55 13.52 -3.69
CA ASP A 68 -25.16 12.71 -4.76
C ASP A 68 -24.36 12.71 -6.07
N ILE A 69 -23.70 13.82 -6.41
CA ILE A 69 -22.80 13.91 -7.58
C ILE A 69 -21.52 13.10 -7.36
N ILE A 70 -21.03 13.07 -6.12
CA ILE A 70 -19.92 12.19 -5.73
C ILE A 70 -20.36 10.72 -5.76
N ASN A 71 -21.63 10.43 -5.41
CA ASN A 71 -22.12 9.06 -5.27
C ASN A 71 -22.46 8.35 -6.60
N ASN A 72 -22.89 9.06 -7.65
CA ASN A 72 -23.64 8.42 -8.75
C ASN A 72 -22.90 8.07 -10.05
N SER A 73 -21.56 8.09 -10.13
CA SER A 73 -20.81 7.28 -11.12
C SER A 73 -19.32 7.56 -11.05
N VAL A 74 -18.49 6.51 -11.04
CA VAL A 74 -17.02 6.63 -11.14
C VAL A 74 -16.60 7.47 -12.34
N LYS A 75 -17.32 7.37 -13.48
CA LYS A 75 -17.09 8.20 -14.66
C LYS A 75 -17.41 9.69 -14.48
N VAL A 76 -18.38 10.05 -13.62
CA VAL A 76 -18.73 11.45 -13.31
C VAL A 76 -17.81 12.00 -12.23
N VAL A 77 -17.49 11.21 -11.20
CA VAL A 77 -16.47 11.54 -10.19
C VAL A 77 -15.14 11.85 -10.86
N ASN A 78 -14.72 11.06 -11.86
CA ASN A 78 -13.47 11.32 -12.58
C ASN A 78 -13.46 12.65 -13.32
N LYS A 79 -14.57 13.03 -13.97
CA LYS A 79 -14.64 14.31 -14.70
C LYS A 79 -14.73 15.50 -13.76
N VAL A 80 -15.47 15.37 -12.66
CA VAL A 80 -15.53 16.40 -11.62
C VAL A 80 -14.19 16.53 -10.90
N ALA A 81 -13.54 15.43 -10.56
CA ALA A 81 -12.19 15.40 -9.99
C ALA A 81 -11.15 16.04 -10.95
N GLN A 82 -11.25 15.81 -12.26
CA GLN A 82 -10.41 16.50 -13.25
C GLN A 82 -10.61 18.02 -13.27
N LEU A 83 -11.81 18.51 -12.93
CA LEU A 83 -12.18 19.94 -12.88
C LEU A 83 -11.95 20.58 -11.50
N LEU A 84 -11.82 19.79 -10.44
CA LEU A 84 -11.45 20.26 -9.10
C LEU A 84 -9.93 20.57 -9.03
N PRO A 85 -9.51 21.52 -8.19
CA PRO A 85 -8.10 21.81 -7.93
C PRO A 85 -7.46 20.72 -7.04
N ILE A 86 -7.57 19.46 -7.46
CA ILE A 86 -6.81 18.35 -6.88
C ILE A 86 -5.42 18.29 -7.53
N ASN A 87 -4.43 17.83 -6.76
CA ASN A 87 -3.05 17.70 -7.26
C ASN A 87 -2.99 16.73 -8.46
N GLN A 88 -1.94 16.86 -9.28
CA GLN A 88 -1.79 16.10 -10.52
C GLN A 88 -1.67 14.60 -10.28
N ASP A 89 -1.09 14.19 -9.15
CA ASP A 89 -0.90 12.78 -8.80
C ASP A 89 -2.23 12.10 -8.46
N THR A 90 -3.12 12.76 -7.72
CA THR A 90 -4.48 12.25 -7.46
C THR A 90 -5.24 12.05 -8.78
N LYS A 91 -5.06 12.93 -9.78
CA LYS A 91 -5.69 12.76 -11.10
C LYS A 91 -5.20 11.50 -11.81
N LYS A 92 -3.90 11.20 -11.73
CA LYS A 92 -3.33 9.96 -12.30
C LYS A 92 -3.86 8.73 -11.58
N GLU A 93 -3.82 8.71 -10.25
CA GLU A 93 -4.35 7.61 -9.41
C GLU A 93 -5.80 7.28 -9.78
N ILE A 94 -6.66 8.29 -9.88
CA ILE A 94 -8.07 8.12 -10.26
C ILE A 94 -8.21 7.51 -11.66
N ALA A 95 -7.41 7.96 -12.63
CA ALA A 95 -7.43 7.40 -13.98
C ALA A 95 -6.99 5.93 -14.00
N VAL A 96 -5.99 5.56 -13.20
CA VAL A 96 -5.52 4.17 -13.05
C VAL A 96 -6.60 3.31 -12.37
N ALA A 97 -7.23 3.80 -11.30
CA ALA A 97 -8.34 3.11 -10.63
C ALA A 97 -9.52 2.82 -11.59
N GLN A 98 -9.81 3.75 -12.51
CA GLN A 98 -10.81 3.53 -13.56
C GLN A 98 -10.40 2.41 -14.51
N LYS A 99 -9.14 2.39 -14.98
CA LYS A 99 -8.64 1.31 -15.85
C LYS A 99 -8.74 -0.05 -15.18
N ILE A 100 -8.39 -0.15 -13.89
CA ILE A 100 -8.54 -1.38 -13.11
C ILE A 100 -10.02 -1.78 -13.02
N THR A 101 -10.90 -0.82 -12.74
CA THR A 101 -12.34 -1.09 -12.66
C THR A 101 -12.88 -1.60 -14.00
N ASP A 102 -12.50 -0.98 -15.11
CA ASP A 102 -12.89 -1.43 -16.46
C ASP A 102 -12.36 -2.84 -16.75
N GLU A 103 -11.11 -3.15 -16.37
CA GLU A 103 -10.52 -4.49 -16.51
C GLU A 103 -11.28 -5.55 -15.70
N LEU A 104 -11.67 -5.24 -14.46
CA LEU A 104 -12.37 -6.18 -13.58
C LEU A 104 -13.86 -6.35 -13.95
N THR A 105 -14.47 -5.35 -14.59
CA THR A 105 -15.92 -5.31 -14.89
C THR A 105 -16.27 -5.51 -16.36
N LYS A 106 -15.28 -5.60 -17.25
CA LYS A 106 -15.53 -5.78 -18.70
C LYS A 106 -16.35 -7.03 -18.99
N LYS A 107 -17.19 -6.89 -20.01
CA LYS A 107 -18.15 -7.90 -20.48
C LYS A 107 -17.75 -8.40 -21.86
N ASP A 108 -16.67 -9.18 -21.91
CA ASP A 108 -16.08 -9.72 -23.14
C ASP A 108 -16.16 -11.25 -23.23
N GLY A 109 -16.85 -11.91 -22.30
CA GLY A 109 -17.01 -13.35 -22.25
C GLY A 109 -15.78 -14.12 -21.77
N VAL A 110 -14.66 -13.43 -21.48
CA VAL A 110 -13.38 -14.05 -21.10
C VAL A 110 -13.28 -14.18 -19.58
N ALA A 111 -12.95 -15.39 -19.11
CA ALA A 111 -12.72 -15.66 -17.69
C ALA A 111 -11.27 -15.37 -17.31
N ARG A 112 -11.07 -14.48 -16.33
CA ARG A 112 -9.76 -14.04 -15.83
C ARG A 112 -9.53 -14.51 -14.42
N ARG A 113 -8.32 -14.99 -14.12
CA ARG A 113 -7.92 -15.59 -12.86
C ARG A 113 -7.01 -14.64 -12.09
N TYR A 114 -7.38 -14.34 -10.85
CA TYR A 114 -6.64 -13.46 -9.96
C TYR A 114 -6.18 -14.23 -8.72
N LEU A 115 -4.92 -14.01 -8.31
CA LEU A 115 -4.34 -14.55 -7.08
C LEU A 115 -4.22 -13.43 -6.04
N PHE A 116 -4.79 -13.62 -4.87
CA PHE A 116 -4.67 -12.67 -3.76
C PHE A 116 -3.79 -13.31 -2.69
N LEU A 117 -2.67 -12.67 -2.38
CA LEU A 117 -1.72 -13.06 -1.34
C LEU A 117 -2.12 -12.34 -0.06
N LEU A 118 -2.61 -13.07 0.94
CA LEU A 118 -3.08 -12.49 2.19
C LEU A 118 -1.96 -12.56 3.23
N GLN A 119 -1.50 -11.38 3.64
CA GLN A 119 -0.27 -11.20 4.41
C GLN A 119 -0.58 -10.68 5.81
N ASN A 120 -0.07 -11.33 6.85
CA ASN A 120 -0.14 -10.81 8.21
C ASN A 120 1.09 -9.92 8.48
N ASN A 121 0.91 -8.61 8.39
CA ASN A 121 1.95 -7.61 8.62
C ASN A 121 2.31 -7.43 10.11
N MET A 122 1.61 -8.09 11.05
CA MET A 122 2.08 -8.21 12.44
C MET A 122 3.27 -9.16 12.57
N GLU A 123 3.47 -10.04 11.58
CA GLU A 123 4.69 -10.84 11.41
C GLU A 123 5.35 -10.43 10.08
N LEU A 124 6.09 -9.32 10.13
CA LEU A 124 6.53 -8.61 8.94
C LEU A 124 7.49 -9.44 8.07
N ARG A 125 7.31 -9.28 6.75
CA ARG A 125 8.21 -9.80 5.72
C ARG A 125 8.57 -8.66 4.77
N PRO A 126 9.67 -8.76 4.02
CA PRO A 126 10.09 -7.74 3.06
C PRO A 126 8.97 -7.26 2.13
N GLY A 127 8.09 -8.16 1.69
CA GLY A 127 6.98 -7.83 0.80
C GLY A 127 5.63 -7.55 1.47
N GLY A 128 5.56 -7.23 2.76
CA GLY A 128 4.31 -6.81 3.44
C GLY A 128 3.99 -7.51 4.77
N GLY A 129 4.16 -8.84 4.83
CA GLY A 129 3.80 -9.63 6.02
C GLY A 129 3.86 -11.12 5.77
N PHE A 130 3.67 -11.95 6.79
CA PHE A 130 3.70 -13.40 6.61
C PHE A 130 2.54 -13.88 5.73
N LEU A 131 2.84 -14.58 4.64
CA LEU A 131 1.85 -15.07 3.68
C LEU A 131 1.19 -16.37 4.19
N GLY A 132 0.17 -16.20 5.03
CA GLY A 132 -0.52 -17.31 5.70
C GLY A 132 -1.66 -17.93 4.89
N GLN A 133 -2.26 -17.18 3.96
CA GLN A 133 -3.44 -17.59 3.20
C GLN A 133 -3.41 -16.98 1.79
N TYR A 134 -4.18 -17.56 0.88
CA TYR A 134 -4.39 -16.97 -0.43
C TYR A 134 -5.82 -17.18 -0.92
N VAL A 135 -6.23 -16.35 -1.87
CA VAL A 135 -7.47 -16.52 -2.63
C VAL A 135 -7.14 -16.69 -4.10
N VAL A 136 -7.83 -17.61 -4.78
CA VAL A 136 -7.90 -17.65 -6.24
C VAL A 136 -9.34 -17.33 -6.63
N ALA A 137 -9.54 -16.19 -7.30
CA ALA A 137 -10.84 -15.82 -7.84
C ALA A 137 -10.80 -15.87 -9.37
N THR A 138 -11.90 -16.30 -9.98
CA THR A 138 -12.11 -16.18 -11.43
C THR A 138 -13.25 -15.20 -11.66
N ILE A 139 -12.99 -14.17 -12.46
CA ILE A 139 -13.97 -13.14 -12.83
C ILE A 139 -14.28 -13.28 -14.30
N LYS A 140 -15.57 -13.25 -14.65
CA LYS A 140 -16.07 -13.22 -16.03
C LYS A 140 -17.25 -12.26 -16.10
N ASP A 141 -17.23 -11.35 -17.07
CA ASP A 141 -18.31 -10.38 -17.31
C ASP A 141 -18.69 -9.55 -16.06
N GLY A 142 -17.67 -9.16 -15.29
CA GLY A 142 -17.82 -8.44 -14.01
C GLY A 142 -18.39 -9.26 -12.85
N LYS A 143 -18.50 -10.59 -12.99
CA LYS A 143 -19.01 -11.49 -11.94
C LYS A 143 -17.94 -12.47 -11.48
N VAL A 144 -17.88 -12.70 -10.17
CA VAL A 144 -17.02 -13.75 -9.58
C VAL A 144 -17.69 -15.10 -9.82
N ILE A 145 -17.14 -15.90 -10.73
CA ILE A 145 -17.66 -17.23 -11.09
C ILE A 145 -16.98 -18.38 -10.33
N ASN A 146 -15.82 -18.12 -9.73
CA ASN A 146 -15.13 -19.06 -8.85
C ASN A 146 -14.37 -18.28 -7.77
N PHE A 147 -14.38 -18.80 -6.53
CA PHE A 147 -13.71 -18.18 -5.39
C PHE A 147 -13.20 -19.27 -4.45
N VAL A 148 -11.87 -19.40 -4.35
CA VAL A 148 -11.22 -20.42 -3.52
C VAL A 148 -10.30 -19.73 -2.53
N PHE A 149 -10.64 -19.82 -1.24
CA PHE A 149 -9.80 -19.39 -0.12
C PHE A 149 -9.10 -20.61 0.49
N GLU A 150 -7.77 -20.58 0.63
CA GLU A 150 -6.99 -21.72 1.13
C GLU A 150 -5.81 -21.28 2.02
N ASP A 151 -5.44 -22.14 2.97
CA ASP A 151 -4.23 -21.98 3.78
C ASP A 151 -2.98 -22.24 2.92
N ALA A 152 -2.00 -21.33 2.96
CA ALA A 152 -0.72 -21.49 2.27
C ALA A 152 0.00 -22.80 2.65
N ASN A 153 -0.15 -23.28 3.89
CA ASN A 153 0.44 -24.54 4.34
C ASN A 153 -0.09 -25.76 3.57
N LEU A 154 -1.36 -25.76 3.14
CA LEU A 154 -1.94 -26.86 2.36
C LEU A 154 -1.32 -26.92 0.96
N LEU A 155 -1.06 -25.76 0.36
CA LEU A 155 -0.33 -25.68 -0.91
C LEU A 155 1.12 -26.14 -0.74
N ASP A 156 1.79 -25.73 0.33
CA ASP A 156 3.15 -26.11 0.66
C ASP A 156 3.35 -27.62 0.87
N GLN A 157 2.33 -28.35 1.33
CA GLN A 157 2.36 -29.81 1.46
C GLN A 157 2.37 -30.53 0.10
N ARG A 158 1.80 -29.88 -0.93
CA ARG A 158 1.80 -30.39 -2.32
C ARG A 158 3.12 -30.15 -3.03
N ILE A 159 3.86 -29.10 -2.66
CA ILE A 159 5.19 -28.80 -3.23
C ILE A 159 6.21 -29.87 -2.80
N LYS A 160 6.70 -30.66 -3.77
CA LYS A 160 7.70 -31.72 -3.52
C LYS A 160 9.15 -31.28 -3.80
N VAL A 161 9.34 -30.29 -4.68
CA VAL A 161 10.67 -29.79 -5.03
C VAL A 161 11.37 -29.20 -3.80
N LYS A 162 12.68 -29.40 -3.68
CA LYS A 162 13.48 -28.89 -2.57
C LYS A 162 14.26 -27.66 -3.04
N ILE A 163 13.85 -26.48 -2.59
CA ILE A 163 14.54 -25.22 -2.89
C ILE A 163 15.14 -24.69 -1.58
N PRO A 164 16.42 -24.30 -1.56
CA PRO A 164 17.03 -23.73 -0.37
C PRO A 164 16.42 -22.36 -0.05
N PRO A 165 16.06 -22.06 1.21
CA PRO A 165 15.59 -20.74 1.59
C PRO A 165 16.71 -19.69 1.59
N PRO A 166 16.37 -18.42 1.38
CA PRO A 166 17.28 -17.29 1.61
C PRO A 166 18.01 -17.40 2.95
N TYR A 167 19.27 -16.92 2.98
CA TYR A 167 20.16 -17.07 4.13
C TYR A 167 19.53 -16.70 5.49
N PRO A 168 18.84 -15.55 5.65
CA PRO A 168 18.28 -15.19 6.96
C PRO A 168 17.20 -16.18 7.42
N LEU A 169 16.31 -16.60 6.52
CA LEU A 169 15.28 -17.60 6.80
C LEU A 169 15.88 -18.96 7.18
N ARG A 170 16.93 -19.39 6.46
CA ARG A 170 17.61 -20.66 6.75
C ARG A 170 18.30 -20.65 8.11
N LYS A 171 19.03 -19.58 8.43
CA LYS A 171 19.88 -19.51 9.61
C LYS A 171 19.11 -19.18 10.89
N LYS A 172 18.11 -18.29 10.80
CA LYS A 172 17.39 -17.79 11.98
C LYS A 172 16.09 -18.51 12.25
N LEU A 173 15.31 -18.83 11.20
CA LEU A 173 14.06 -19.57 11.34
C LEU A 173 14.23 -21.09 11.17
N SER A 174 15.46 -21.57 10.97
CA SER A 174 15.78 -22.99 10.73
C SER A 174 14.95 -23.61 9.60
N LEU A 175 14.52 -22.80 8.64
CA LEU A 175 13.73 -23.29 7.51
C LEU A 175 14.61 -24.17 6.62
N LYS A 176 14.15 -25.41 6.40
CA LYS A 176 14.85 -26.39 5.56
C LYS A 176 14.50 -26.25 4.08
N LYS A 177 13.35 -25.66 3.76
CA LYS A 177 12.79 -25.59 2.40
C LYS A 177 12.13 -24.23 2.21
N TRP A 178 12.44 -23.57 1.11
CA TRP A 178 11.69 -22.40 0.66
C TRP A 178 10.40 -22.84 -0.02
N LYS A 179 9.29 -22.19 0.31
CA LYS A 179 7.97 -22.56 -0.19
C LYS A 179 7.07 -21.33 -0.38
N PHE A 180 5.80 -21.56 -0.74
CA PHE A 180 4.85 -20.52 -1.12
C PHE A 180 4.61 -19.52 0.02
N ARG A 181 4.44 -19.97 1.26
CA ARG A 181 4.19 -19.09 2.42
C ARG A 181 5.33 -18.07 2.71
N ASP A 182 6.51 -18.31 2.16
CA ASP A 182 7.70 -17.47 2.32
C ASP A 182 8.12 -16.85 0.97
N SER A 183 7.26 -16.89 -0.06
CA SER A 183 7.59 -16.43 -1.41
C SER A 183 7.73 -14.92 -1.53
N ASN A 184 7.27 -14.17 -0.52
CA ASN A 184 7.32 -12.70 -0.47
C ASN A 184 8.54 -12.16 0.31
N PHE A 185 9.70 -12.83 0.19
CA PHE A 185 10.94 -12.45 0.87
C PHE A 185 11.80 -11.44 0.07
N SER A 186 11.20 -10.70 -0.87
CA SER A 186 11.81 -9.56 -1.56
C SER A 186 11.03 -8.28 -1.23
N PRO A 187 11.69 -7.11 -1.13
CA PRO A 187 10.97 -5.83 -1.08
C PRO A 187 10.28 -5.48 -2.41
N ASP A 188 10.68 -6.11 -3.52
CA ASP A 188 10.12 -5.88 -4.85
C ASP A 188 8.93 -6.82 -5.09
N PHE A 189 7.71 -6.25 -5.14
CA PHE A 189 6.49 -7.05 -5.32
C PHE A 189 6.46 -7.83 -6.64
N PRO A 190 6.90 -7.31 -7.80
CA PRO A 190 7.00 -8.11 -9.03
C PRO A 190 7.89 -9.36 -8.88
N THR A 191 8.99 -9.27 -8.12
CA THR A 191 9.83 -10.41 -7.76
C THR A 191 9.06 -11.43 -6.90
N ASN A 192 8.30 -10.95 -5.91
CA ASN A 192 7.45 -11.80 -5.08
C ASN A 192 6.37 -12.52 -5.91
N VAL A 193 5.76 -11.85 -6.88
CA VAL A 193 4.74 -12.42 -7.78
C VAL A 193 5.33 -13.55 -8.62
N LYS A 194 6.51 -13.36 -9.21
CA LYS A 194 7.21 -14.40 -9.97
C LYS A 194 7.47 -15.63 -9.09
N GLN A 195 7.91 -15.42 -7.85
CA GLN A 195 8.20 -16.51 -6.92
C GLN A 195 6.92 -17.23 -6.44
N ALA A 196 5.85 -16.48 -6.15
CA ALA A 196 4.54 -17.03 -5.75
C ALA A 196 3.94 -17.89 -6.88
N LYS A 197 3.92 -17.39 -8.13
CA LYS A 197 3.47 -18.14 -9.32
C LYS A 197 4.30 -19.41 -9.52
N ARG A 198 5.62 -19.34 -9.31
CA ARG A 198 6.51 -20.50 -9.42
C ARG A 198 6.18 -21.58 -8.38
N PHE A 199 6.06 -21.22 -7.11
CA PHE A 199 5.68 -22.18 -6.06
C PHE A 199 4.26 -22.73 -6.24
N TYR A 200 3.31 -21.88 -6.67
CA TYR A 200 1.97 -22.34 -7.03
C TYR A 200 2.02 -23.40 -8.14
N GLY A 201 2.86 -23.21 -9.16
CA GLY A 201 3.09 -24.20 -10.21
C GLY A 201 3.68 -25.51 -9.69
N TYR A 202 4.65 -25.44 -8.76
CA TYR A 202 5.23 -26.63 -8.12
C TYR A 202 4.26 -27.45 -7.27
N SER A 203 3.07 -26.92 -6.97
CA SER A 203 1.99 -27.69 -6.35
C SER A 203 1.22 -28.57 -7.35
N GLY A 204 1.54 -28.50 -8.64
CA GLY A 204 0.82 -29.20 -9.73
C GLY A 204 -0.39 -28.42 -10.26
N ARG A 205 -0.56 -27.15 -9.86
CA ARG A 205 -1.69 -26.31 -10.24
C ARG A 205 -1.33 -25.35 -11.38
N ASN A 206 -2.32 -24.94 -12.18
CA ASN A 206 -2.15 -23.91 -13.19
C ASN A 206 -1.83 -22.55 -12.55
N ASN A 207 -0.60 -22.06 -12.79
CA ASN A 207 -0.04 -20.83 -12.23
C ASN A 207 -0.14 -19.60 -13.15
N LYS A 208 -0.91 -19.68 -14.24
CA LYS A 208 -1.27 -18.51 -15.04
C LYS A 208 -2.36 -17.71 -14.34
N PHE A 209 -2.08 -16.45 -14.08
CA PHE A 209 -2.99 -15.47 -13.48
C PHE A 209 -2.88 -14.16 -14.23
N ASP A 210 -4.05 -13.55 -14.50
CA ASP A 210 -4.21 -12.25 -15.15
C ASP A 210 -3.84 -11.09 -14.22
N GLY A 211 -3.94 -11.32 -12.90
CA GLY A 211 -3.41 -10.41 -11.89
C GLY A 211 -3.06 -11.12 -10.59
N VAL A 212 -2.14 -10.54 -9.83
CA VAL A 212 -1.74 -10.96 -8.49
C VAL A 212 -1.75 -9.75 -7.57
N PHE A 213 -2.46 -9.84 -6.45
CA PHE A 213 -2.60 -8.75 -5.50
C PHE A 213 -2.06 -9.19 -4.14
N ALA A 214 -1.24 -8.37 -3.49
CA ALA A 214 -0.90 -8.56 -2.07
C ALA A 214 -1.82 -7.68 -1.21
N ILE A 215 -2.29 -8.24 -0.09
CA ILE A 215 -3.21 -7.55 0.83
C ILE A 215 -2.73 -7.83 2.26
N ASN A 216 -2.33 -6.77 2.96
CA ASN A 216 -1.96 -6.83 4.37
C ASN A 216 -3.20 -6.99 5.27
N ALA A 217 -3.02 -7.60 6.44
CA ALA A 217 -4.12 -7.92 7.35
C ALA A 217 -4.86 -6.68 7.86
N THR A 218 -4.15 -5.55 8.02
CA THR A 218 -4.74 -4.26 8.45
C THR A 218 -5.91 -3.80 7.57
N VAL A 219 -5.85 -4.08 6.27
CA VAL A 219 -6.91 -3.78 5.29
C VAL A 219 -8.27 -4.34 5.72
N LEU A 220 -8.31 -5.46 6.43
CA LEU A 220 -9.58 -6.04 6.92
C LEU A 220 -10.29 -5.10 7.91
N ASN A 221 -9.55 -4.52 8.86
CA ASN A 221 -10.11 -3.62 9.86
C ASN A 221 -10.63 -2.34 9.20
N ASP A 222 -9.84 -1.76 8.29
CA ASP A 222 -10.19 -0.54 7.57
C ASP A 222 -11.37 -0.77 6.62
N LEU A 223 -11.47 -1.93 5.99
CA LEU A 223 -12.62 -2.31 5.19
C LEU A 223 -13.90 -2.47 6.03
N LEU A 224 -13.79 -3.03 7.23
CA LEU A 224 -14.94 -3.16 8.14
C LEU A 224 -15.38 -1.82 8.73
N LYS A 225 -14.51 -0.81 8.75
CA LYS A 225 -14.89 0.58 9.09
C LYS A 225 -15.86 1.16 8.06
N ILE A 226 -15.69 0.84 6.77
CA ILE A 226 -16.54 1.37 5.72
C ILE A 226 -17.76 0.51 5.40
N THR A 227 -17.64 -0.82 5.53
CA THR A 227 -18.71 -1.77 5.26
C THR A 227 -19.56 -2.09 6.49
N GLY A 228 -19.06 -1.80 7.70
CA GLY A 228 -19.65 -2.20 8.98
C GLY A 228 -19.21 -3.60 9.41
N PRO A 229 -19.68 -4.09 10.57
CA PRO A 229 -19.28 -5.39 11.11
C PRO A 229 -19.80 -6.58 10.31
N ILE A 230 -19.18 -7.75 10.51
CA ILE A 230 -19.65 -9.05 10.01
C ILE A 230 -19.97 -9.94 11.22
N SER A 231 -21.15 -10.56 11.19
CA SER A 231 -21.61 -11.50 12.20
C SER A 231 -21.70 -12.90 11.60
N LEU A 232 -21.07 -13.89 12.23
CA LEU A 232 -21.08 -15.29 11.82
C LEU A 232 -21.68 -16.17 12.92
N GLN A 233 -22.29 -17.29 12.50
CA GLN A 233 -22.94 -18.27 13.38
C GLN A 233 -23.95 -17.64 14.35
N GLY A 234 -24.91 -16.87 13.81
CA GLY A 234 -26.00 -16.30 14.61
C GLY A 234 -25.54 -15.30 15.68
N GLY A 235 -24.44 -14.57 15.47
CA GLY A 235 -23.95 -13.58 16.45
C GLY A 235 -22.81 -14.06 17.33
N ARG A 236 -22.49 -15.35 17.34
CA ARG A 236 -21.40 -15.89 18.18
C ARG A 236 -20.05 -15.24 17.85
N TYR A 237 -19.79 -14.96 16.57
CA TYR A 237 -18.56 -14.34 16.13
C TYR A 237 -18.85 -13.05 15.39
N VAL A 238 -18.67 -11.92 16.08
CA VAL A 238 -18.72 -10.57 15.49
C VAL A 238 -17.31 -10.05 15.23
N TYR A 239 -17.06 -9.60 14.01
CA TYR A 239 -15.81 -8.95 13.57
C TYR A 239 -16.12 -7.52 13.14
N ASN A 240 -15.35 -6.55 13.63
CA ASN A 240 -15.50 -5.13 13.32
C ASN A 240 -14.13 -4.47 13.07
N SER A 241 -14.12 -3.16 12.83
CA SER A 241 -12.90 -2.39 12.56
C SER A 241 -11.86 -2.44 13.67
N ASP A 242 -12.26 -2.76 14.91
CA ASP A 242 -11.38 -2.64 16.07
C ASP A 242 -10.79 -4.00 16.47
N ASN A 243 -11.50 -5.09 16.17
CA ASN A 243 -11.19 -6.41 16.71
C ASN A 243 -10.94 -7.50 15.67
N ALA A 244 -11.18 -7.27 14.37
CA ALA A 244 -11.27 -8.39 13.45
C ALA A 244 -9.96 -9.20 13.37
N ILE A 245 -8.82 -8.53 13.20
CA ILE A 245 -7.52 -9.20 13.10
C ILE A 245 -7.15 -9.88 14.43
N SER A 246 -7.21 -9.16 15.55
CA SER A 246 -6.82 -9.70 16.86
C SER A 246 -7.67 -10.91 17.27
N LYS A 247 -8.99 -10.83 17.04
CA LYS A 247 -9.93 -11.92 17.32
C LYS A 247 -9.72 -13.11 16.40
N LEU A 248 -9.43 -12.91 15.12
CA LEU A 248 -9.10 -14.00 14.20
C LEU A 248 -7.84 -14.72 14.64
N GLU A 249 -6.77 -14.00 14.94
CA GLU A 249 -5.51 -14.57 15.43
C GLU A 249 -5.72 -15.39 16.71
N GLU A 250 -6.44 -14.85 17.69
CA GLU A 250 -6.79 -15.58 18.91
C GLU A 250 -7.54 -16.88 18.62
N GLN A 251 -8.51 -16.86 17.70
CA GLN A 251 -9.34 -18.03 17.42
C GLN A 251 -8.61 -19.14 16.65
N VAL A 252 -7.73 -18.77 15.73
CA VAL A 252 -7.07 -19.74 14.84
C VAL A 252 -5.76 -20.27 15.42
N GLU A 253 -5.15 -19.58 16.40
CA GLU A 253 -3.91 -20.02 17.03
C GLU A 253 -4.09 -20.46 18.48
N LYS A 254 -4.69 -19.64 19.36
CA LYS A 254 -4.67 -19.85 20.83
C LYS A 254 -5.20 -21.22 21.30
N PRO A 255 -6.32 -21.75 20.78
CA PRO A 255 -6.83 -23.07 21.20
C PRO A 255 -5.85 -24.22 20.91
N TYR A 256 -4.99 -24.07 19.90
CA TYR A 256 -4.11 -25.11 19.39
C TYR A 256 -2.71 -25.08 20.02
N LEU A 257 -2.37 -24.03 20.77
CA LEU A 257 -1.04 -23.89 21.40
C LEU A 257 -0.76 -24.93 22.47
N PHE A 258 -1.80 -25.35 23.21
CA PHE A 258 -1.66 -26.22 24.39
C PHE A 258 -2.47 -27.51 24.26
N ASN A 259 -2.89 -27.85 23.04
CA ASN A 259 -3.70 -29.04 22.80
C ASN A 259 -3.29 -29.72 21.49
N GLU A 260 -2.33 -30.63 21.60
CA GLU A 260 -1.79 -31.41 20.48
C GLU A 260 -2.85 -32.34 19.84
N ASN A 261 -3.94 -32.64 20.56
CA ASN A 261 -5.03 -33.47 20.04
C ASN A 261 -5.94 -32.72 19.06
N LEU A 262 -5.85 -31.39 18.99
CA LEU A 262 -6.65 -30.61 18.05
C LEU A 262 -6.04 -30.63 16.64
N ASN A 263 -6.87 -30.96 15.66
CA ASN A 263 -6.46 -30.94 14.26
C ASN A 263 -6.18 -29.51 13.79
N THR A 264 -4.90 -29.19 13.61
CA THR A 264 -4.43 -27.88 13.14
C THR A 264 -4.76 -27.61 11.66
N GLN A 265 -5.08 -28.62 10.85
CA GLN A 265 -5.40 -28.41 9.43
C GLN A 265 -6.70 -27.64 9.24
N ASN A 266 -7.69 -27.84 10.12
CA ASN A 266 -8.99 -27.17 10.03
C ASN A 266 -9.06 -25.89 10.86
N ARG A 267 -7.98 -25.47 11.55
CA ARG A 267 -8.03 -24.35 12.50
C ARG A 267 -8.48 -23.02 11.91
N LYS A 268 -8.25 -22.82 10.60
CA LYS A 268 -8.60 -21.60 9.85
C LYS A 268 -9.99 -21.63 9.21
N TRP A 269 -10.86 -22.59 9.58
CA TRP A 269 -12.21 -22.71 9.01
C TRP A 269 -13.04 -21.41 9.13
N ILE A 270 -12.86 -20.66 10.23
CA ILE A 270 -13.58 -19.41 10.47
C ILE A 270 -13.17 -18.31 9.48
N MET A 271 -11.89 -18.30 9.05
CA MET A 271 -11.40 -17.37 8.03
C MET A 271 -12.06 -17.64 6.68
N HIS A 272 -12.31 -18.91 6.33
CA HIS A 272 -13.04 -19.26 5.11
C HIS A 272 -14.49 -18.72 5.14
N LYS A 273 -15.17 -18.82 6.29
CA LYS A 273 -16.52 -18.26 6.46
C LYS A 273 -16.51 -16.74 6.38
N LEU A 274 -15.53 -16.09 7.03
CA LEU A 274 -15.38 -14.64 6.99
C LEU A 274 -15.06 -14.14 5.57
N ALA A 275 -14.16 -14.80 4.84
CA ALA A 275 -13.79 -14.42 3.47
C ALA A 275 -15.01 -14.48 2.52
N ASN A 276 -15.85 -15.52 2.64
CA ASN A 276 -17.08 -15.60 1.86
C ASN A 276 -18.09 -14.51 2.25
N ALA A 277 -18.31 -14.29 3.55
CA ALA A 277 -19.19 -13.23 4.02
C ALA A 277 -18.72 -11.84 3.56
N LEU A 278 -17.40 -11.60 3.56
CA LEU A 278 -16.81 -10.36 3.08
C LEU A 278 -16.98 -10.20 1.56
N LYS A 279 -16.74 -11.27 0.79
CA LYS A 279 -16.99 -11.29 -0.66
C LYS A 279 -18.45 -10.92 -0.96
N ASP A 280 -19.41 -11.55 -0.29
CA ASP A 280 -20.84 -11.26 -0.48
C ASP A 280 -21.18 -9.82 -0.07
N LYS A 281 -20.58 -9.33 1.01
CA LYS A 281 -20.75 -7.95 1.46
C LYS A 281 -20.23 -6.93 0.46
N LEU A 282 -19.04 -7.17 -0.12
CA LEU A 282 -18.42 -6.31 -1.12
C LEU A 282 -19.22 -6.31 -2.44
N MET A 283 -19.72 -7.47 -2.88
CA MET A 283 -20.53 -7.56 -4.11
C MET A 283 -21.86 -6.80 -4.01
N ASN A 284 -22.38 -6.61 -2.79
CA ASN A 284 -23.61 -5.87 -2.52
C ASN A 284 -23.35 -4.45 -1.99
N PHE A 285 -22.10 -3.98 -2.02
CA PHE A 285 -21.75 -2.67 -1.48
C PHE A 285 -22.14 -1.55 -2.46
N GLU A 286 -23.15 -0.77 -2.10
CA GLU A 286 -23.73 0.25 -3.00
C GLU A 286 -22.84 1.50 -3.16
N ASN A 287 -22.07 1.88 -2.14
CA ASN A 287 -21.28 3.10 -2.15
C ASN A 287 -19.91 2.90 -2.82
N LEU A 288 -19.93 2.74 -4.14
CA LEU A 288 -18.72 2.54 -4.95
C LEU A 288 -17.65 3.65 -4.75
N PRO A 289 -17.99 4.95 -4.67
CA PRO A 289 -16.98 5.99 -4.43
C PRO A 289 -16.24 5.84 -3.11
N LYS A 290 -16.94 5.46 -2.04
CA LYS A 290 -16.31 5.17 -0.74
C LYS A 290 -15.38 3.96 -0.81
N LEU A 291 -15.73 2.95 -1.60
CA LEU A 291 -14.88 1.78 -1.82
C LEU A 291 -13.64 2.12 -2.67
N VAL A 292 -13.79 2.98 -3.69
CA VAL A 292 -12.69 3.47 -4.53
C VAL A 292 -11.72 4.29 -3.69
N GLU A 293 -12.22 5.20 -2.86
CA GLU A 293 -11.36 6.02 -1.99
C GLU A 293 -10.61 5.15 -0.98
N PHE A 294 -11.30 4.20 -0.34
CA PHE A 294 -10.67 3.21 0.52
C PHE A 294 -9.56 2.43 -0.21
N ALA A 295 -9.85 1.90 -1.40
CA ALA A 295 -8.86 1.15 -2.17
C ALA A 295 -7.64 2.03 -2.51
N ARG A 296 -7.88 3.29 -2.90
CA ARG A 296 -6.83 4.27 -3.20
C ARG A 296 -5.93 4.53 -1.99
N GLU A 297 -6.52 4.76 -0.82
CA GLU A 297 -5.77 4.95 0.44
C GLU A 297 -4.90 3.72 0.76
N GLU A 298 -5.47 2.51 0.69
CA GLU A 298 -4.73 1.28 0.97
C GLU A 298 -3.61 0.98 -0.05
N LEU A 299 -3.81 1.37 -1.32
CA LEU A 299 -2.81 1.26 -2.38
C LEU A 299 -1.67 2.26 -2.16
N ASN A 300 -2.00 3.51 -1.83
CA ASN A 300 -1.02 4.56 -1.55
C ASN A 300 -0.20 4.23 -0.30
N ASP A 301 -0.83 3.70 0.74
CA ASP A 301 -0.16 3.29 1.97
C ASP A 301 0.66 1.99 1.82
N LYS A 302 0.63 1.39 0.62
CA LYS A 302 1.24 0.09 0.24
C LYS A 302 0.71 -1.09 1.07
N ASN A 303 -0.51 -0.99 1.59
CA ASN A 303 -1.21 -2.11 2.21
C ASN A 303 -1.82 -3.06 1.19
N ILE A 304 -2.09 -2.55 -0.02
CA ILE A 304 -2.42 -3.34 -1.20
C ILE A 304 -1.34 -3.08 -2.26
N GLN A 305 -0.91 -4.13 -2.94
CA GLN A 305 0.01 -4.03 -4.10
C GLN A 305 -0.55 -4.81 -5.28
N LEU A 306 -0.37 -4.30 -6.50
CA LEU A 306 -0.99 -4.82 -7.71
C LEU A 306 0.04 -5.30 -8.73
N ASN A 307 -0.22 -6.42 -9.38
CA ASN A 307 0.57 -6.86 -10.52
C ASN A 307 -0.35 -7.50 -11.56
N PHE A 308 -0.29 -7.04 -12.81
CA PHE A 308 -1.10 -7.51 -13.91
C PHE A 308 -0.22 -8.18 -14.98
N SER A 309 -0.78 -9.15 -15.70
CA SER A 309 -0.12 -9.71 -16.88
C SER A 309 -0.35 -8.87 -18.14
N ASP A 310 -1.36 -7.99 -18.14
CA ASP A 310 -1.56 -7.01 -19.19
C ASP A 310 -0.54 -5.87 -19.04
N GLU A 311 0.30 -5.66 -20.05
CA GLU A 311 1.43 -4.72 -19.99
C GLU A 311 0.98 -3.27 -19.87
N SER A 312 -0.14 -2.90 -20.51
CA SER A 312 -0.67 -1.53 -20.49
C SER A 312 -1.21 -1.17 -19.10
N LEU A 313 -1.96 -2.10 -18.50
CA LEU A 313 -2.47 -1.95 -17.15
C LEU A 313 -1.33 -2.00 -16.12
N GLN A 314 -0.37 -2.90 -16.30
CA GLN A 314 0.80 -3.01 -15.43
C GLN A 314 1.60 -1.70 -15.41
N LYS A 315 1.90 -1.13 -16.58
CA LYS A 315 2.56 0.18 -16.66
C LYS A 315 1.77 1.28 -15.96
N SER A 316 0.45 1.26 -16.09
CA SER A 316 -0.42 2.24 -15.44
C SER A 316 -0.35 2.18 -13.91
N VAL A 317 -0.21 1.00 -13.31
CA VAL A 317 -0.07 0.87 -11.84
C VAL A 317 1.34 1.15 -11.34
N GLU A 318 2.36 0.95 -12.17
CA GLU A 318 3.76 1.36 -11.90
C GLU A 318 3.88 2.89 -11.90
N GLU A 319 3.22 3.59 -12.82
CA GLU A 319 3.22 5.06 -12.92
C GLU A 319 2.68 5.78 -11.65
N VAL A 320 1.92 5.07 -10.81
CA VAL A 320 1.39 5.56 -9.52
C VAL A 320 1.91 4.76 -8.33
N HIS A 321 2.98 3.98 -8.52
CA HIS A 321 3.68 3.20 -7.49
C HIS A 321 2.85 2.15 -6.74
N TRP A 322 1.69 1.76 -7.29
CA TRP A 322 0.82 0.71 -6.76
C TRP A 322 1.33 -0.69 -7.07
N ALA A 323 2.30 -0.83 -7.97
CA ALA A 323 2.92 -2.10 -8.30
C ALA A 323 3.97 -2.58 -7.28
N GLY A 324 4.34 -1.75 -6.29
CA GLY A 324 5.19 -2.17 -5.18
C GLY A 324 6.61 -2.57 -5.58
N GLU A 325 7.09 -2.07 -6.71
CA GLU A 325 8.43 -2.26 -7.24
C GLU A 325 9.47 -1.44 -6.46
N VAL A 326 10.67 -2.00 -6.37
CA VAL A 326 11.84 -1.21 -5.95
C VAL A 326 12.30 -0.40 -7.16
N ASP A 327 12.53 0.90 -6.97
CA ASP A 327 12.96 1.79 -8.04
C ASP A 327 14.42 1.47 -8.44
N LYS A 328 14.60 1.15 -9.73
CA LYS A 328 15.90 0.76 -10.31
C LYS A 328 16.55 1.87 -11.12
N ASN A 329 15.78 2.92 -11.43
CA ASN A 329 16.10 3.96 -12.39
C ASN A 329 16.37 5.32 -11.73
N TRP A 330 16.06 5.46 -10.43
CA TRP A 330 16.38 6.66 -9.66
C TRP A 330 17.89 6.93 -9.70
N ASP A 331 18.22 8.16 -10.05
CA ASP A 331 19.54 8.68 -10.39
C ASP A 331 20.08 9.67 -9.33
N GLY A 332 19.42 9.80 -8.19
CA GLY A 332 19.88 10.61 -7.04
C GLY A 332 20.22 9.77 -5.81
N ASP A 333 20.17 10.41 -4.64
CA ASP A 333 20.28 9.71 -3.36
C ASP A 333 19.05 8.83 -3.12
N TYR A 334 19.25 7.68 -2.52
CA TYR A 334 18.23 6.66 -2.37
C TYR A 334 18.31 6.03 -0.99
N LEU A 335 17.16 5.85 -0.35
CA LEU A 335 17.09 5.12 0.91
C LEU A 335 15.85 4.22 0.92
N MET A 336 16.04 2.95 1.24
CA MET A 336 14.94 2.05 1.59
C MET A 336 15.37 1.15 2.73
N LEU A 337 14.60 1.15 3.82
CA LEU A 337 14.81 0.26 4.96
C LEU A 337 13.78 -0.86 4.92
N VAL A 338 14.27 -2.09 4.89
CA VAL A 338 13.46 -3.29 4.70
C VAL A 338 13.68 -4.27 5.85
N ASP A 339 12.70 -4.31 6.74
CA ASP A 339 12.62 -5.26 7.85
C ASP A 339 12.14 -6.64 7.40
N ALA A 340 12.68 -7.67 8.03
CA ALA A 340 12.14 -9.01 8.01
C ALA A 340 12.10 -9.54 9.44
N ASN A 341 10.90 -9.68 10.01
CA ASN A 341 10.75 -10.23 11.35
C ASN A 341 11.08 -11.73 11.35
N LEU A 342 12.21 -12.07 11.96
CA LEU A 342 12.72 -13.44 12.13
C LEU A 342 12.43 -14.00 13.53
N GLY A 343 11.59 -13.34 14.33
CA GLY A 343 11.03 -13.89 15.57
C GLY A 343 9.85 -14.84 15.32
N ALA A 344 9.26 -14.81 14.12
CA ALA A 344 8.09 -15.61 13.72
C ALA A 344 6.86 -15.45 14.63
N LEU A 345 6.78 -14.31 15.31
CA LEU A 345 5.68 -13.89 16.18
C LEU A 345 5.16 -12.53 15.75
N LYS A 346 4.01 -12.13 16.29
CA LYS A 346 3.23 -10.97 15.88
C LYS A 346 3.73 -9.67 16.55
N SER A 347 5.03 -9.60 16.84
CA SER A 347 5.65 -8.50 17.57
C SER A 347 5.62 -7.17 16.81
N ASP A 348 5.52 -7.16 15.48
CA ASP A 348 5.45 -5.91 14.71
C ASP A 348 4.25 -5.04 15.10
N TYR A 349 3.18 -5.64 15.65
CA TYR A 349 2.05 -4.89 16.20
C TYR A 349 2.47 -3.86 17.27
N PHE A 350 3.50 -4.20 18.05
CA PHE A 350 4.01 -3.38 19.15
C PHE A 350 5.25 -2.55 18.79
N VAL A 351 5.84 -2.75 17.61
CA VAL A 351 7.07 -2.06 17.21
C VAL A 351 6.72 -0.77 16.47
N LYS A 352 7.09 0.37 17.05
CA LYS A 352 7.02 1.68 16.41
C LYS A 352 8.39 2.07 15.89
N ARG A 353 8.42 2.68 14.71
CA ARG A 353 9.67 3.00 14.01
C ARG A 353 9.76 4.49 13.72
N SER A 354 10.96 5.05 13.74
CA SER A 354 11.25 6.40 13.23
C SER A 354 12.60 6.42 12.54
N LEU A 355 12.76 7.31 11.57
CA LEU A 355 13.95 7.42 10.74
C LEU A 355 14.55 8.82 10.85
N ASN A 356 15.82 8.92 11.21
CA ASN A 356 16.61 10.13 10.99
C ASN A 356 17.63 9.85 9.89
N TYR A 357 17.70 10.74 8.90
CA TYR A 357 18.64 10.66 7.79
C TYR A 357 19.44 11.94 7.67
N ASN A 358 20.74 11.87 7.93
CA ASN A 358 21.63 13.03 7.86
C ASN A 358 22.59 12.85 6.69
N VAL A 359 22.70 13.85 5.81
CA VAL A 359 23.57 13.81 4.64
C VAL A 359 24.49 15.03 4.63
N ASP A 360 25.78 14.81 4.47
CA ASP A 360 26.79 15.87 4.31
C ASP A 360 27.43 15.79 2.93
N LEU A 361 27.14 16.78 2.10
CA LEU A 361 27.65 16.96 0.74
C LEU A 361 28.88 17.89 0.67
N THR A 362 29.33 18.47 1.79
CA THR A 362 30.42 19.47 1.81
C THR A 362 31.81 18.85 1.69
N THR A 363 31.92 17.55 1.95
CA THR A 363 33.17 16.78 1.88
C THR A 363 33.40 16.23 0.47
N GLU A 364 34.64 15.93 0.06
CA GLU A 364 34.94 15.42 -1.30
C GLU A 364 34.10 14.18 -1.66
N VAL A 365 33.99 13.23 -0.74
CA VAL A 365 33.10 12.07 -0.83
C VAL A 365 31.92 12.30 0.11
N PRO A 366 30.68 12.43 -0.39
CA PRO A 366 29.54 12.69 0.47
C PRO A 366 29.31 11.56 1.47
N THR A 367 28.81 11.92 2.64
CA THR A 367 28.54 10.96 3.72
C THR A 367 27.08 11.01 4.13
N ALA A 368 26.58 9.86 4.57
CA ALA A 368 25.22 9.71 5.04
C ALA A 368 25.19 8.92 6.35
N VAL A 369 24.31 9.34 7.26
CA VAL A 369 24.07 8.72 8.56
C VAL A 369 22.58 8.39 8.67
N VAL A 370 22.29 7.12 8.91
CA VAL A 370 20.94 6.60 9.13
C VAL A 370 20.80 6.12 10.56
N ASP A 371 19.86 6.72 11.29
CA ASP A 371 19.38 6.21 12.58
C ASP A 371 17.95 5.71 12.42
N TYR A 372 17.78 4.39 12.41
CA TYR A 372 16.47 3.76 12.37
C TYR A 372 16.10 3.21 13.74
N LYS A 373 15.21 3.93 14.41
CA LYS A 373 14.82 3.66 15.79
C LYS A 373 13.65 2.69 15.85
N TYR A 374 13.75 1.71 16.74
CA TYR A 374 12.71 0.74 17.08
C TYR A 374 12.29 0.97 18.53
N ASN A 375 11.04 1.32 18.76
CA ASN A 375 10.42 1.39 20.09
C ASN A 375 9.47 0.20 20.24
N HIS A 376 9.84 -0.77 21.09
CA HIS A 376 9.04 -1.95 21.35
C HIS A 376 8.04 -1.70 22.49
N THR A 377 6.81 -1.33 22.15
CA THR A 377 5.81 -0.85 23.12
C THR A 377 5.08 -1.93 23.93
N ALA A 378 5.33 -3.22 23.67
CA ALA A 378 4.77 -4.30 24.48
C ALA A 378 5.24 -4.21 25.94
N LYS A 379 4.38 -4.63 26.87
CA LYS A 379 4.67 -4.63 28.31
C LYS A 379 5.27 -5.94 28.81
N HIS A 380 4.94 -7.05 28.15
CA HIS A 380 5.43 -8.40 28.44
C HIS A 380 5.30 -9.26 27.18
N GLY A 381 6.06 -10.35 27.12
CA GLY A 381 5.90 -11.37 26.09
C GLY A 381 4.73 -12.29 26.39
N ASP A 382 4.09 -12.82 25.35
CA ASP A 382 3.00 -13.78 25.42
C ASP A 382 3.10 -14.81 24.28
N TRP A 383 2.03 -15.57 24.05
CA TRP A 383 1.98 -16.59 23.00
C TRP A 383 2.10 -16.04 21.56
N ARG A 384 1.93 -14.73 21.35
CA ARG A 384 1.99 -14.07 20.04
C ARG A 384 3.05 -12.98 19.97
N THR A 385 3.71 -12.60 21.07
CA THR A 385 4.66 -11.49 21.14
C THR A 385 5.89 -11.86 21.95
N SER A 386 7.06 -11.60 21.38
CA SER A 386 8.38 -11.70 22.02
C SER A 386 9.20 -10.44 21.72
N ASP A 387 10.46 -10.42 22.16
CA ASP A 387 11.46 -9.50 21.61
C ASP A 387 11.44 -9.52 20.08
N TYR A 388 11.72 -8.37 19.48
CA TYR A 388 11.69 -8.21 18.03
C TYR A 388 13.05 -8.54 17.44
N HIS A 389 13.09 -9.59 16.62
CA HIS A 389 14.29 -10.03 15.93
C HIS A 389 14.16 -9.73 14.44
N SER A 390 14.88 -8.74 13.93
CA SER A 390 14.79 -8.34 12.52
C SER A 390 16.06 -8.64 11.75
N TYR A 391 15.91 -9.01 10.48
CA TYR A 391 16.95 -8.81 9.48
C TYR A 391 16.59 -7.59 8.65
N ILE A 392 17.34 -6.51 8.85
CA ILE A 392 17.15 -5.22 8.21
C ILE A 392 18.08 -5.16 7.01
N ARG A 393 17.56 -4.70 5.87
CA ARG A 393 18.38 -4.26 4.74
C ARG A 393 18.20 -2.77 4.54
N LEU A 394 19.31 -2.04 4.60
CA LEU A 394 19.38 -0.65 4.16
C LEU A 394 19.85 -0.65 2.72
N TYR A 395 18.98 -0.28 1.79
CA TYR A 395 19.31 -0.06 0.38
C TYR A 395 19.69 1.40 0.17
N SER A 396 20.81 1.62 -0.50
CA SER A 396 21.39 2.93 -0.80
C SER A 396 21.84 2.98 -2.27
N PRO A 397 22.28 4.14 -2.80
CA PRO A 397 22.80 4.22 -4.16
C PRO A 397 23.87 3.15 -4.43
N LYS A 398 23.88 2.64 -5.66
CA LYS A 398 24.88 1.65 -6.06
C LYS A 398 26.29 2.24 -5.91
N GLY A 399 27.18 1.50 -5.27
CA GLY A 399 28.54 1.94 -4.96
C GLY A 399 28.71 2.60 -3.59
N SER A 400 27.65 2.77 -2.79
CA SER A 400 27.81 3.21 -1.40
C SER A 400 28.67 2.24 -0.58
N VAL A 401 29.44 2.78 0.36
CA VAL A 401 30.37 2.00 1.19
C VAL A 401 30.10 2.26 2.66
N LEU A 402 29.67 1.22 3.40
CA LEU A 402 29.46 1.30 4.84
C LEU A 402 30.79 1.54 5.58
N THR A 403 30.83 2.57 6.41
CA THR A 403 32.01 2.96 7.20
C THR A 403 31.85 2.61 8.68
N LYS A 404 30.63 2.74 9.23
CA LYS A 404 30.35 2.42 10.64
C LYS A 404 28.94 1.87 10.84
N ARG A 405 28.80 1.05 11.89
CA ARG A 405 27.52 0.53 12.37
C ARG A 405 27.51 0.39 13.89
N VAL A 406 26.37 0.64 14.52
CA VAL A 406 26.18 0.48 15.97
C VAL A 406 24.84 -0.21 16.25
N MET A 407 24.78 -1.03 17.30
CA MET A 407 23.58 -1.78 17.74
C MET A 407 22.96 -2.75 16.72
N VAL A 408 23.72 -3.17 15.71
CA VAL A 408 23.34 -4.18 14.71
C VAL A 408 24.47 -5.18 14.47
N SER A 409 24.21 -6.32 13.84
CA SER A 409 25.26 -7.32 13.54
C SER A 409 26.23 -6.86 12.44
N TYR A 410 27.27 -7.66 12.17
CA TYR A 410 28.11 -7.46 10.98
C TYR A 410 27.25 -7.54 9.70
N PRO A 411 27.46 -6.64 8.71
CA PRO A 411 26.62 -6.57 7.52
C PRO A 411 26.96 -7.66 6.51
N ILE A 412 25.95 -8.07 5.75
CA ILE A 412 26.08 -8.68 4.44
C ILE A 412 25.87 -7.56 3.41
N THR A 413 26.93 -7.17 2.72
CA THR A 413 26.86 -6.18 1.65
C THR A 413 26.71 -6.85 0.30
N ARG A 414 25.70 -6.48 -0.48
CA ARG A 414 25.49 -6.97 -1.85
C ARG A 414 24.84 -5.89 -2.71
N GLU A 415 24.79 -6.16 -4.01
CA GLU A 415 23.98 -5.40 -4.94
C GLU A 415 22.69 -6.14 -5.29
N GLU A 416 21.58 -5.42 -5.33
CA GLU A 416 20.28 -5.89 -5.80
C GLU A 416 19.49 -4.66 -6.29
N PHE A 417 18.65 -4.81 -7.32
CA PHE A 417 17.83 -3.70 -7.86
C PHE A 417 18.60 -2.43 -8.27
N ASN A 418 19.85 -2.60 -8.74
CA ASN A 418 20.74 -1.48 -9.05
C ASN A 418 21.00 -0.55 -7.84
N LYS A 419 21.08 -1.14 -6.66
CA LYS A 419 21.37 -0.50 -5.37
C LYS A 419 22.42 -1.33 -4.63
N THR A 420 23.19 -0.69 -3.76
CA THR A 420 23.94 -1.41 -2.73
C THR A 420 23.00 -1.61 -1.54
N TYR A 421 23.05 -2.77 -0.88
CA TYR A 421 22.38 -2.91 0.42
C TYR A 421 23.32 -3.44 1.50
N PHE A 422 23.07 -2.98 2.74
CA PHE A 422 23.70 -3.47 3.96
C PHE A 422 22.68 -4.28 4.77
N GLY A 423 22.84 -5.61 4.77
CA GLY A 423 21.95 -6.53 5.46
C GLY A 423 22.47 -6.90 6.85
N VAL A 424 21.79 -6.48 7.91
CA VAL A 424 22.20 -6.70 9.31
C VAL A 424 21.08 -7.32 10.14
N LEU A 425 21.43 -7.92 11.26
CA LEU A 425 20.48 -8.35 12.28
C LEU A 425 20.37 -7.28 13.36
N LEU A 426 19.16 -7.08 13.87
CA LEU A 426 18.85 -6.22 14.99
C LEU A 426 17.89 -6.94 15.94
N ASP A 427 18.13 -6.75 17.24
CA ASP A 427 17.24 -7.20 18.30
C ASP A 427 16.71 -5.97 19.06
N ALA A 428 15.40 -5.79 19.12
CA ALA A 428 14.74 -4.77 19.93
C ALA A 428 13.94 -5.44 21.05
N LEU A 429 14.40 -5.25 22.28
CA LEU A 429 13.81 -5.88 23.46
C LEU A 429 12.48 -5.24 23.85
N ILE A 430 11.56 -6.04 24.40
CA ILE A 430 10.29 -5.58 24.95
C ILE A 430 10.49 -4.42 25.93
N GLY A 431 9.69 -3.36 25.78
CA GLY A 431 9.71 -2.18 26.65
C GLY A 431 10.94 -1.29 26.47
N ARG A 432 11.76 -1.51 25.44
CA ARG A 432 12.98 -0.74 25.17
C ARG A 432 12.95 -0.08 23.80
N GLU A 433 13.85 0.88 23.67
CA GLU A 433 14.21 1.50 22.40
C GLU A 433 15.57 0.97 21.94
N THR A 434 15.72 0.75 20.64
CA THR A 434 16.98 0.33 20.02
C THR A 434 17.12 1.03 18.69
N THR A 435 18.28 1.61 18.40
CA THR A 435 18.52 2.34 17.15
C THR A 435 19.52 1.57 16.30
N ALA A 436 19.12 1.16 15.10
CA ALA A 436 20.05 0.71 14.07
C ALA A 436 20.76 1.93 13.48
N HIS A 437 22.04 2.06 13.77
CA HIS A 437 22.84 3.19 13.33
C HIS A 437 23.80 2.75 12.22
N PHE A 438 23.83 3.50 11.12
CA PHE A 438 24.70 3.27 9.97
C PHE A 438 25.35 4.59 9.55
N GLU A 439 26.64 4.56 9.27
CA GLU A 439 27.34 5.63 8.56
C GLU A 439 27.92 5.02 7.27
N TYR A 440 27.79 5.72 6.15
CA TYR A 440 28.31 5.26 4.87
C TYR A 440 28.67 6.42 3.94
N ASN A 441 29.59 6.14 3.01
CA ASN A 441 29.91 7.03 1.93
C ASN A 441 28.92 6.83 0.78
N LEU A 442 28.46 7.93 0.20
CA LEU A 442 27.65 7.96 -1.01
C LEU A 442 28.57 8.07 -2.26
N PRO A 443 28.11 7.59 -3.43
CA PRO A 443 28.76 7.89 -4.70
C PRO A 443 28.83 9.40 -4.93
N VAL A 444 29.97 9.91 -5.40
CA VAL A 444 30.19 11.36 -5.63
C VAL A 444 29.15 11.95 -6.59
N SER A 445 28.66 11.17 -7.55
CA SER A 445 27.63 11.58 -8.52
C SER A 445 26.30 12.02 -7.89
N VAL A 446 26.03 11.64 -6.64
CA VAL A 446 24.81 12.04 -5.91
C VAL A 446 24.79 13.54 -5.58
N LYS A 447 25.96 14.20 -5.57
CA LYS A 447 26.06 15.65 -5.32
C LYS A 447 25.41 16.49 -6.42
N ASP A 448 25.48 16.01 -7.65
CA ASP A 448 25.03 16.75 -8.82
C ASP A 448 23.50 16.83 -8.81
N ASN A 449 22.94 18.02 -8.55
CA ASN A 449 21.49 18.24 -8.40
C ASN A 449 20.85 17.29 -7.37
N TYR A 450 21.37 17.32 -6.14
CA TYR A 450 20.93 16.44 -5.06
C TYR A 450 19.40 16.37 -4.92
N LYS A 451 18.90 15.15 -5.06
CA LYS A 451 17.52 14.76 -4.83
C LYS A 451 17.51 13.42 -4.12
N LEU A 452 16.58 13.24 -3.19
CA LEU A 452 16.47 12.07 -2.36
C LEU A 452 15.14 11.37 -2.62
N LEU A 453 15.19 10.05 -2.81
CA LEU A 453 14.02 9.18 -2.75
C LEU A 453 14.13 8.26 -1.53
N ILE A 454 13.20 8.38 -0.58
CA ILE A 454 13.00 7.41 0.49
C ILE A 454 11.82 6.51 0.11
N GLN A 455 12.10 5.24 -0.19
CA GLN A 455 11.06 4.27 -0.51
C GLN A 455 10.52 3.54 0.74
N LYS A 456 9.20 3.35 0.78
CA LYS A 456 8.49 2.67 1.86
C LYS A 456 8.35 1.17 1.62
N GLN A 457 8.70 0.38 2.64
CA GLN A 457 8.36 -1.04 2.69
C GLN A 457 6.84 -1.24 2.95
N SER A 458 6.20 -2.18 2.24
CA SER A 458 4.82 -2.58 2.57
C SER A 458 4.70 -3.13 4.00
N GLY A 459 3.59 -2.81 4.67
CA GLY A 459 3.20 -3.44 5.96
C GLY A 459 3.82 -2.83 7.22
N VAL A 460 4.81 -1.93 7.11
CA VAL A 460 5.49 -1.29 8.25
C VAL A 460 4.67 -0.20 8.95
N GLY A 461 3.52 0.18 8.38
CA GLY A 461 2.73 1.33 8.84
C GLY A 461 3.40 2.67 8.50
N ASN A 462 3.04 3.72 9.21
CA ASN A 462 3.58 5.06 9.00
C ASN A 462 4.85 5.26 9.83
N ILE A 463 5.89 5.86 9.22
CA ILE A 463 7.19 6.08 9.86
C ILE A 463 7.46 7.59 9.89
N PRO A 464 7.59 8.23 11.06
CA PRO A 464 8.10 9.58 11.16
C PRO A 464 9.53 9.65 10.61
N VAL A 465 9.80 10.64 9.77
CA VAL A 465 11.09 10.85 9.11
C VAL A 465 11.57 12.27 9.39
N HIS A 466 12.82 12.37 9.82
CA HIS A 466 13.57 13.62 9.89
C HIS A 466 14.76 13.52 8.94
N ILE A 467 14.95 14.53 8.09
CA ILE A 467 16.05 14.60 7.13
C ILE A 467 16.83 15.88 7.42
N HIS A 468 18.14 15.75 7.62
CA HIS A 468 19.07 16.86 7.74
C HIS A 468 20.05 16.81 6.57
N LEU A 469 20.10 17.86 5.76
CA LEU A 469 21.01 17.99 4.63
C LEU A 469 21.98 19.14 4.88
N LYS A 470 23.27 18.88 4.72
CA LYS A 470 24.32 19.89 4.70
C LYS A 470 24.99 19.96 3.34
N ASN A 471 25.05 21.14 2.75
CA ASN A 471 25.72 21.39 1.47
C ASN A 471 26.37 22.79 1.45
N ASP A 472 26.96 23.19 0.32
CA ASP A 472 27.66 24.47 0.18
C ASP A 472 26.74 25.69 0.33
N LYS A 473 25.41 25.52 0.22
CA LYS A 473 24.41 26.58 0.43
C LYS A 473 23.94 26.69 1.89
N GLY A 474 24.29 25.74 2.76
CA GLY A 474 23.91 25.73 4.18
C GLY A 474 23.37 24.38 4.67
N GLU A 475 22.63 24.43 5.77
CA GLU A 475 21.98 23.29 6.41
C GLU A 475 20.45 23.40 6.27
N PHE A 476 19.79 22.27 6.00
CA PHE A 476 18.37 22.17 5.72
C PHE A 476 17.76 21.00 6.49
N ASP A 477 16.71 21.28 7.26
CA ASP A 477 15.92 20.27 7.97
C ASP A 477 14.57 20.07 7.29
N TYR A 478 14.11 18.82 7.24
CA TYR A 478 12.82 18.44 6.69
C TYR A 478 12.20 17.31 7.52
N ASP A 479 11.00 17.54 8.04
CA ASP A 479 10.23 16.57 8.81
C ASP A 479 8.96 16.17 8.04
N ASP A 480 8.72 14.87 7.92
CA ASP A 480 7.46 14.33 7.37
C ASP A 480 7.16 12.93 7.94
N VAL A 481 6.13 12.28 7.42
CA VAL A 481 5.76 10.90 7.71
C VAL A 481 5.77 10.11 6.42
N LEU A 482 6.61 9.08 6.36
CA LEU A 482 6.66 8.12 5.25
C LEU A 482 5.39 7.26 5.22
N LYS A 483 4.35 7.80 4.58
CA LYS A 483 3.08 7.10 4.28
C LYS A 483 3.16 6.34 2.97
N ASN A 484 3.87 6.88 1.99
CA ASN A 484 4.17 6.30 0.69
C ASN A 484 5.65 6.61 0.35
N GLU A 485 6.00 6.76 -0.93
CA GLU A 485 7.34 7.21 -1.32
C GLU A 485 7.53 8.69 -1.01
N LEU A 486 8.66 9.06 -0.39
CA LEU A 486 9.00 10.45 -0.10
C LEU A 486 10.12 10.91 -1.03
N ILE A 487 9.83 11.90 -1.87
CA ILE A 487 10.80 12.56 -2.73
C ILE A 487 11.12 13.93 -2.15
N VAL A 488 12.39 14.22 -1.91
CA VAL A 488 12.86 15.50 -1.40
C VAL A 488 13.87 16.10 -2.37
N GLU A 489 13.54 17.26 -2.91
CA GLU A 489 14.40 18.04 -3.79
C GLU A 489 14.82 19.31 -3.03
N PHE A 490 16.12 19.53 -2.90
CA PHE A 490 16.68 20.66 -2.17
C PHE A 490 17.24 21.68 -3.18
N GLY A 491 16.38 22.55 -3.72
CA GLY A 491 16.82 23.59 -4.66
C GLY A 491 15.69 24.43 -5.28
N GLU A 492 15.72 25.74 -4.99
CA GLU A 492 15.03 26.92 -5.57
C GLU A 492 13.53 26.80 -5.94
N LYS A 493 12.68 27.45 -5.13
CA LYS A 493 11.39 27.97 -5.59
C LYS A 493 11.56 29.09 -6.59
#